data_AF-A0ABD3VLC8-F1
#
_entry.id   AF-A0ABD3VLC8-F1
#
_cell.length_a   1.000
_cell.length_b   1.000
_cell.length_c   1.000
_cell.angle_alpha   90.00
_cell.angle_beta   90.00
_cell.angle_gamma   90.00
#
_symmetry.space_group_name_H-M   'P 1'
#
loop_
_entity.id
_entity.type
_entity.pdbx_description
1 polymer ?
#
loop_
_entity_poly.entity_id
_entity_poly.type
_entity_poly.pdbx_seq_one_letter_code
_entity_poly.pdbx_strand_id
1 'polypeptide(L)'
;MPNRAKYLSVADVKKIISLRGKESPTEIAKKFQIGLTRLYKIWTDASQDKKFPGGFAGTVSGKHLTENITKINQEIKTYRTEYQKLTKQLHGYRAEIKKQADLVTSDQKVLSSLWGKVLQYRKRKKEINEMLDAYNKEEAEYNNAVKNSEQLKNRVQQLQEEIEKQNKIIQQLQETVSNNSNVINSLKKKTNFSIEDLYKNATHSTEVLVDNVLDGIKDEKIKFDSNWDPQFPDCI
;
A
#
# COMPACT_ATOMS: atom_id res chain seq x y z
N MET A 1 -73.09 35.57 -70.55
CA MET A 1 -71.64 35.54 -70.82
C MET A 1 -71.06 34.26 -70.26
N PRO A 2 -70.46 33.36 -71.08
CA PRO A 2 -70.04 32.05 -70.61
C PRO A 2 -68.73 32.13 -69.81
N ASN A 3 -68.77 31.52 -68.63
CA ASN A 3 -67.69 31.46 -67.65
C ASN A 3 -66.57 30.56 -68.19
N ARG A 4 -65.51 31.15 -68.76
CA ARG A 4 -64.33 30.43 -69.25
C ARG A 4 -63.61 29.80 -68.06
N ALA A 5 -63.78 28.49 -67.86
CA ALA A 5 -62.93 27.70 -66.97
C ALA A 5 -61.48 27.82 -67.47
N LYS A 6 -60.66 28.61 -66.76
CA LYS A 6 -59.24 28.80 -67.07
C LYS A 6 -58.51 27.48 -66.84
N TYR A 7 -57.95 26.93 -67.92
CA TYR A 7 -57.00 25.82 -67.91
C TYR A 7 -55.87 26.07 -66.88
N LEU A 8 -55.33 24.99 -66.31
CA LEU A 8 -54.06 25.06 -65.57
C LEU A 8 -53.01 25.64 -66.50
N SER A 9 -52.44 26.79 -66.12
CA SER A 9 -51.38 27.38 -66.92
C SER A 9 -50.13 26.51 -66.84
N VAL A 10 -49.27 26.59 -67.85
CA VAL A 10 -47.95 25.93 -67.81
C VAL A 10 -47.15 26.36 -66.57
N ALA A 11 -47.41 27.56 -66.04
CA ALA A 11 -46.82 28.03 -64.78
C ALA A 11 -47.32 27.25 -63.56
N ASP A 12 -48.61 26.87 -63.53
CA ASP A 12 -49.16 26.04 -62.45
C ASP A 12 -48.57 24.63 -62.45
N VAL A 13 -48.39 24.05 -63.64
CA VAL A 13 -47.75 22.73 -63.81
C VAL A 13 -46.28 22.79 -63.38
N LYS A 14 -45.53 23.83 -63.77
CA LYS A 14 -44.14 24.04 -63.34
C LYS A 14 -44.02 24.24 -61.83
N LYS A 15 -44.98 24.93 -61.21
CA LYS A 15 -45.05 25.13 -59.76
C LYS A 15 -45.32 23.83 -59.00
N ILE A 16 -46.14 22.93 -59.55
CA ILE A 16 -46.37 21.60 -58.95
C ILE A 16 -45.09 20.74 -59.06
N ILE A 17 -44.37 20.81 -60.18
CA ILE A 17 -43.11 20.06 -60.38
C ILE A 17 -42.00 20.58 -59.44
N SER A 18 -41.89 21.89 -59.24
CA SER A 18 -40.86 22.49 -58.36
C SER A 18 -41.07 22.26 -56.86
N LEU A 19 -42.25 21.76 -56.46
CA LEU A 19 -42.58 21.41 -55.09
C LEU A 19 -42.32 19.93 -54.74
N ARG A 20 -41.89 19.09 -55.71
CA ARG A 20 -41.47 17.72 -55.45
C ARG A 20 -40.31 17.71 -54.45
N GLY A 21 -40.54 17.11 -53.29
CA GLY A 21 -39.56 16.97 -52.20
C GLY A 21 -39.63 18.04 -51.10
N LYS A 22 -40.54 19.03 -51.19
CA LYS A 22 -40.67 20.12 -50.20
C LYS A 22 -41.99 20.14 -49.42
N GLU A 23 -43.04 19.51 -49.92
CA GLU A 23 -44.34 19.43 -49.25
C GLU A 23 -44.60 18.04 -48.66
N SER A 24 -45.41 17.97 -47.59
CA SER A 24 -45.77 16.70 -46.97
C SER A 24 -46.54 15.82 -47.97
N PRO A 25 -46.35 14.48 -47.95
CA PRO A 25 -47.08 13.56 -48.85
C PRO A 25 -48.61 13.76 -48.83
N THR A 26 -49.15 14.19 -47.68
CA THR A 26 -50.56 14.49 -47.47
C THR A 26 -51.05 15.71 -48.27
N GLU A 27 -50.23 16.75 -48.42
CA GLU A 27 -50.57 17.95 -49.20
C GLU A 27 -50.50 17.70 -50.70
N ILE A 28 -49.51 16.92 -51.14
CA ILE A 28 -49.38 16.48 -52.54
C ILE A 28 -50.61 15.63 -52.92
N ALA A 29 -51.01 14.69 -52.06
CA ALA A 29 -52.20 13.86 -52.28
C ALA A 29 -53.49 14.70 -52.37
N LYS A 30 -53.67 15.69 -51.49
CA LYS A 30 -54.82 16.61 -51.52
C LYS A 30 -54.88 17.40 -52.84
N LYS A 31 -53.76 17.96 -53.29
CA LYS A 31 -53.69 18.73 -54.54
C LYS A 31 -53.95 17.86 -55.77
N PHE A 32 -53.46 16.62 -55.78
CA PHE A 32 -53.73 15.65 -56.84
C PHE A 32 -55.22 15.26 -56.90
N GLN A 33 -55.84 15.02 -55.73
CA GLN A 33 -57.27 14.72 -55.64
C GLN A 33 -58.16 15.89 -56.12
N ILE A 34 -57.76 17.14 -55.83
CA ILE A 34 -58.44 18.35 -56.35
C ILE A 34 -58.33 18.41 -57.89
N GLY A 35 -57.16 18.13 -58.45
CA GLY A 35 -56.95 18.08 -59.90
C GLY A 35 -57.81 17.03 -60.60
N LEU A 36 -57.85 15.80 -60.05
CA LEU A 36 -58.69 14.71 -60.54
C LEU A 36 -60.18 15.03 -60.46
N THR A 37 -60.64 15.61 -59.35
CA THR A 37 -62.05 15.99 -59.16
C THR A 37 -62.47 17.05 -60.18
N ARG A 38 -61.58 18.01 -60.50
CA ARG A 38 -61.83 19.04 -61.53
C ARG A 38 -61.86 18.45 -62.93
N LEU A 39 -60.96 17.54 -63.27
CA LEU A 39 -60.96 16.84 -64.55
C LEU A 39 -62.23 16.00 -64.74
N TYR A 40 -62.65 15.28 -63.70
CA TYR A 40 -63.90 14.52 -63.71
C TYR A 40 -65.11 15.44 -63.94
N LYS A 41 -65.13 16.61 -63.28
CA LYS A 41 -66.21 17.60 -63.45
C LYS A 41 -66.24 18.21 -64.85
N ILE A 42 -65.09 18.56 -65.41
CA ILE A 42 -64.97 19.02 -66.81
C ILE A 42 -65.47 17.94 -67.77
N TRP A 43 -65.16 16.67 -67.50
CA TRP A 43 -65.60 15.55 -68.32
C TRP A 43 -67.11 15.32 -68.23
N THR A 44 -67.72 15.36 -67.03
CA THR A 44 -69.17 15.27 -66.86
C THR A 44 -69.91 16.45 -67.49
N ASP A 45 -69.37 17.65 -67.36
CA ASP A 45 -69.97 18.87 -67.91
C ASP A 45 -69.83 18.90 -69.46
N ALA A 46 -68.73 18.37 -70.01
CA ALA A 46 -68.52 18.25 -71.46
C ALA A 46 -69.27 17.08 -72.10
N SER A 47 -69.66 16.06 -71.34
CA SER A 47 -70.40 14.89 -71.84
C SER A 47 -71.92 15.09 -71.84
N GLN A 48 -72.43 16.15 -71.20
CA GLN A 48 -73.84 16.53 -71.29
C GLN A 48 -74.18 17.37 -72.54
N ASP A 49 -73.18 17.97 -73.21
CA ASP A 49 -73.39 18.77 -74.41
C ASP A 49 -72.25 18.54 -75.44
N LYS A 50 -72.44 17.53 -76.30
CA LYS A 50 -72.01 17.40 -77.72
C LYS A 50 -71.55 15.99 -78.09
N LYS A 51 -72.10 15.49 -79.20
CA LYS A 51 -71.49 14.42 -80.00
C LYS A 51 -70.02 14.77 -80.27
N PHE A 52 -69.11 13.88 -79.90
CA PHE A 52 -67.71 13.95 -80.28
C PHE A 52 -67.61 14.08 -81.81
N PRO A 53 -66.92 15.10 -82.36
CA PRO A 53 -66.66 15.15 -83.79
C PRO A 53 -65.71 14.00 -84.15
N GLY A 54 -66.21 13.10 -85.00
CA GLY A 54 -65.42 12.00 -85.55
C GLY A 54 -64.20 12.52 -86.28
N GLY A 55 -63.02 12.02 -85.91
CA GLY A 55 -61.76 12.44 -86.51
C GLY A 55 -60.50 12.13 -85.71
N PHE A 56 -60.60 11.84 -84.42
CA PHE A 56 -59.52 11.21 -83.66
C PHE A 56 -59.79 9.70 -83.56
N ALA A 57 -59.26 8.96 -84.52
CA ALA A 57 -59.20 7.52 -84.52
C ALA A 57 -58.47 7.04 -83.26
N GLY A 58 -59.20 6.27 -82.46
CA GLY A 58 -58.81 5.80 -81.13
C GLY A 58 -59.99 5.88 -80.18
N THR A 59 -61.12 5.29 -80.54
CA THR A 59 -62.31 5.15 -79.69
C THR A 59 -61.94 4.27 -78.49
N VAL A 60 -61.30 4.86 -77.48
CA VAL A 60 -61.23 4.26 -76.16
C VAL A 60 -62.67 4.29 -75.64
N SER A 61 -63.41 3.20 -75.87
CA SER A 61 -64.79 3.10 -75.43
C SER A 61 -64.86 3.44 -73.93
N GLY A 62 -65.94 4.09 -73.47
CA GLY A 62 -66.09 4.44 -72.05
C GLY A 62 -65.89 3.24 -71.09
N LYS A 63 -66.09 2.02 -71.61
CA LYS A 63 -65.76 0.76 -70.96
C LYS A 63 -64.27 0.60 -70.66
N HIS A 64 -63.38 0.87 -71.63
CA HIS A 64 -61.93 0.77 -71.45
C HIS A 64 -61.38 1.82 -70.46
N LEU A 65 -61.95 3.04 -70.46
CA LEU A 65 -61.63 4.05 -69.45
C LEU A 65 -62.05 3.60 -68.05
N THR A 66 -63.24 3.02 -67.91
CA THR A 66 -63.75 2.50 -66.64
C THR A 66 -62.90 1.33 -66.11
N GLU A 67 -62.48 0.42 -66.99
CA GLU A 67 -61.55 -0.68 -66.67
C GLU A 67 -60.19 -0.15 -66.18
N ASN A 68 -59.63 0.86 -66.85
CA ASN A 68 -58.36 1.46 -66.46
C ASN A 68 -58.46 2.21 -65.12
N ILE A 69 -59.54 2.96 -64.88
CA ILE A 69 -59.81 3.61 -63.59
C ILE A 69 -59.91 2.57 -62.48
N THR A 70 -60.60 1.45 -62.74
CA THR A 70 -60.75 0.36 -61.77
C THR A 70 -59.39 -0.25 -61.41
N LYS A 71 -58.54 -0.53 -62.41
CA LYS A 71 -57.17 -1.04 -62.19
C LYS A 71 -56.32 -0.06 -61.37
N ILE A 72 -56.32 1.22 -61.72
CA ILE A 72 -55.57 2.26 -60.99
C ILE A 72 -56.02 2.35 -59.53
N ASN A 73 -57.33 2.29 -59.28
CA ASN A 73 -57.86 2.32 -57.91
C ASN A 73 -57.46 1.07 -57.10
N GLN A 74 -57.40 -0.10 -57.74
CA GLN A 74 -56.91 -1.34 -57.13
C GLN A 74 -55.44 -1.19 -56.73
N GLU A 75 -54.59 -0.69 -57.63
CA GLU A 75 -53.16 -0.45 -57.37
C GLU A 75 -52.95 0.57 -56.23
N ILE A 76 -53.69 1.68 -56.24
CA ILE A 76 -53.65 2.69 -55.15
C ILE A 76 -53.98 2.04 -53.80
N LYS A 77 -54.98 1.15 -53.76
CA LYS A 77 -55.36 0.43 -52.54
C LYS A 77 -54.25 -0.52 -52.07
N THR A 78 -53.59 -1.21 -52.99
CA THR A 78 -52.44 -2.07 -52.69
C THR A 78 -51.28 -1.25 -52.12
N TYR A 79 -50.85 -0.19 -52.81
CA TYR A 79 -49.77 0.69 -52.34
C TYR A 79 -50.06 1.32 -50.99
N ARG A 80 -51.30 1.73 -50.73
CA ARG A 80 -51.70 2.25 -49.41
C ARG A 80 -51.51 1.19 -48.31
N THR A 81 -51.85 -0.07 -48.59
CA THR A 81 -51.71 -1.17 -47.64
C THR A 81 -50.24 -1.48 -47.35
N GLU A 82 -49.40 -1.53 -48.39
CA GLU A 82 -47.95 -1.73 -48.25
C GLU A 82 -47.29 -0.58 -47.49
N TYR A 83 -47.66 0.66 -47.79
CA TYR A 83 -47.17 1.84 -47.08
C TYR A 83 -47.51 1.78 -45.58
N GLN A 84 -48.74 1.37 -45.23
CA GLN A 84 -49.13 1.18 -43.83
C GLN A 84 -48.32 0.06 -43.16
N LYS A 85 -48.05 -1.05 -43.86
CA LYS A 85 -47.22 -2.15 -43.34
C LYS A 85 -45.79 -1.69 -43.08
N LEU A 86 -45.17 -1.01 -44.04
CA LEU A 86 -43.81 -0.47 -43.91
C LEU A 86 -43.72 0.56 -42.78
N THR A 87 -44.72 1.42 -42.64
CA THR A 87 -44.78 2.41 -41.55
C THR A 87 -44.82 1.73 -40.17
N LYS A 88 -45.61 0.66 -40.02
CA LYS A 88 -45.64 -0.14 -38.77
C LYS A 88 -44.29 -0.80 -38.49
N GLN A 89 -43.66 -1.38 -39.51
CA GLN A 89 -42.33 -2.00 -39.36
C GLN A 89 -41.27 -0.98 -38.93
N LEU A 90 -41.28 0.21 -39.55
CA LEU A 90 -40.36 1.29 -39.20
C LEU A 90 -40.56 1.79 -37.77
N HIS A 91 -41.81 1.84 -37.30
CA HIS A 91 -42.11 2.16 -35.90
C HIS A 91 -41.57 1.08 -34.94
N GLY A 92 -41.72 -0.20 -35.31
CA GLY A 92 -41.15 -1.32 -34.55
C GLY A 92 -39.63 -1.25 -34.44
N TYR A 93 -38.93 -1.01 -35.56
CA TYR A 93 -37.47 -0.87 -35.54
C TYR A 93 -37.00 0.32 -34.70
N ARG A 94 -37.71 1.45 -34.74
CA ARG A 94 -37.39 2.61 -33.89
C ARG A 94 -37.53 2.28 -32.40
N ALA A 95 -38.56 1.53 -32.01
CA ALA A 95 -38.75 1.11 -30.63
C ALA A 95 -37.62 0.18 -30.15
N GLU A 96 -37.21 -0.78 -30.99
CA GLU A 96 -36.13 -1.70 -30.65
C GLU A 96 -34.77 -0.99 -30.55
N ILE A 97 -34.47 -0.08 -31.48
CA ILE A 97 -33.26 0.75 -31.41
C ILE A 97 -33.21 1.54 -30.10
N LYS A 98 -34.34 2.12 -29.69
CA LYS A 98 -34.43 2.85 -28.42
C LYS A 98 -34.14 1.94 -27.23
N LYS A 99 -34.75 0.75 -27.20
CA LYS A 99 -34.53 -0.24 -26.13
C LYS A 99 -33.06 -0.65 -26.03
N GLN A 100 -32.40 -0.86 -27.16
CA GLN A 100 -30.97 -1.20 -27.19
C GLN A 100 -30.10 -0.04 -26.71
N ALA A 101 -30.41 1.20 -27.08
CA ALA A 101 -29.69 2.37 -26.58
C ALA A 101 -29.79 2.53 -25.05
N ASP A 102 -30.98 2.26 -24.49
CA ASP A 102 -31.19 2.28 -23.04
C ASP A 102 -30.36 1.19 -22.33
N LEU A 103 -30.27 -0.01 -22.91
CA LEU A 103 -29.42 -1.10 -22.41
C LEU A 103 -27.93 -0.73 -22.43
N VAL A 104 -27.43 -0.20 -23.55
CA VAL A 104 -26.03 0.26 -23.66
C VAL A 104 -25.72 1.32 -22.60
N THR A 105 -26.64 2.25 -22.37
CA THR A 105 -26.49 3.28 -21.33
C THR A 105 -26.43 2.67 -19.93
N SER A 106 -27.24 1.65 -19.66
CA SER A 106 -27.22 0.91 -18.40
C SER A 106 -25.88 0.19 -18.20
N ASP A 107 -25.42 -0.55 -19.20
CA ASP A 107 -24.17 -1.31 -19.13
C ASP A 107 -22.96 -0.39 -18.93
N GLN A 108 -22.96 0.77 -19.58
CA GLN A 108 -21.90 1.77 -19.41
C GLN A 108 -21.82 2.30 -17.96
N LYS A 109 -22.95 2.43 -17.25
CA LYS A 109 -22.96 2.79 -15.83
C LYS A 109 -22.39 1.68 -14.96
N VAL A 110 -22.75 0.43 -15.25
CA VAL A 110 -22.21 -0.75 -14.54
C VAL A 110 -20.70 -0.85 -14.72
N LEU A 111 -20.21 -0.72 -15.95
CA LEU A 111 -18.78 -0.74 -16.26
C LEU A 111 -18.02 0.37 -15.52
N SER A 112 -18.57 1.58 -15.49
CA SER A 112 -17.98 2.71 -14.77
C SER A 112 -17.87 2.44 -13.27
N SER A 113 -18.91 1.85 -12.66
CA SER A 113 -18.90 1.44 -11.25
C SER A 113 -17.87 0.35 -10.97
N LEU A 114 -17.79 -0.68 -11.81
CA LEU A 114 -16.82 -1.76 -11.68
C LEU A 114 -15.38 -1.26 -11.81
N TRP A 115 -15.12 -0.35 -12.75
CA TRP A 115 -13.82 0.28 -12.90
C TRP A 115 -13.39 1.05 -11.64
N GLY A 116 -14.34 1.78 -11.03
CA GLY A 116 -14.12 2.44 -9.75
C GLY A 116 -13.72 1.46 -8.64
N LYS A 117 -14.39 0.30 -8.54
CA LYS A 117 -14.04 -0.75 -7.57
C LYS A 117 -12.65 -1.35 -7.84
N VAL A 118 -12.29 -1.59 -9.10
CA VAL A 118 -10.96 -2.07 -9.48
C VAL A 118 -9.86 -1.10 -9.03
N LEU A 119 -10.08 0.20 -9.22
CA LEU A 119 -9.13 1.22 -8.79
C LEU A 119 -8.96 1.24 -7.26
N GLN A 120 -10.06 1.13 -6.52
CA GLN A 120 -10.03 1.02 -5.05
C GLN A 120 -9.27 -0.22 -4.58
N TYR A 121 -9.50 -1.39 -5.20
CA TYR A 121 -8.77 -2.61 -4.85
C TYR A 121 -7.27 -2.51 -5.16
N ARG A 122 -6.88 -1.86 -6.26
CA ARG A 122 -5.47 -1.59 -6.56
C ARG A 122 -4.82 -0.72 -5.49
N LYS A 123 -5.51 0.34 -5.05
CA LYS A 123 -5.02 1.22 -3.97
C LYS A 123 -4.84 0.44 -2.67
N ARG A 124 -5.87 -0.31 -2.25
CA ARG A 124 -5.82 -1.11 -1.03
C ARG A 124 -4.75 -2.20 -1.07
N LYS A 125 -4.52 -2.83 -2.21
CA LYS A 125 -3.42 -3.78 -2.40
C LYS A 125 -2.06 -3.12 -2.15
N LYS A 126 -1.86 -1.89 -2.64
CA LYS A 126 -0.63 -1.14 -2.41
C LYS A 126 -0.43 -0.85 -0.92
N GLU A 127 -1.46 -0.35 -0.23
CA GLU A 127 -1.42 -0.06 1.21
C GLU A 127 -1.11 -1.33 2.04
N ILE A 128 -1.69 -2.48 1.67
CA ILE A 128 -1.41 -3.75 2.35
C ILE A 128 0.05 -4.18 2.16
N ASN A 129 0.60 -4.02 0.95
CA ASN A 129 2.00 -4.36 0.71
C ASN A 129 2.94 -3.44 1.51
N GLU A 130 2.66 -2.14 1.57
CA GLU A 130 3.45 -1.18 2.37
C GLU A 130 3.41 -1.54 3.87
N MET A 131 2.25 -1.98 4.40
CA MET A 131 2.15 -2.47 5.78
C MET A 131 2.93 -3.77 6.00
N LEU A 132 2.92 -4.69 5.03
CA LEU A 132 3.63 -5.96 5.12
C LEU A 132 5.15 -5.75 5.11
N ASP A 133 5.64 -4.83 4.28
CA ASP A 133 7.05 -4.44 4.27
C ASP A 133 7.47 -3.82 5.62
N ALA A 134 6.62 -2.98 6.21
CA ALA A 134 6.87 -2.41 7.54
C ALA A 134 6.92 -3.48 8.63
N TYR A 135 5.98 -4.43 8.61
CA TYR A 135 5.94 -5.54 9.56
C TYR A 135 7.18 -6.43 9.46
N ASN A 136 7.60 -6.78 8.24
CA ASN A 136 8.81 -7.59 8.03
C ASN A 136 10.08 -6.89 8.55
N LYS A 137 10.13 -5.55 8.43
CA LYS A 137 11.23 -4.75 8.99
C LYS A 137 11.24 -4.81 10.52
N GLU A 138 10.08 -4.62 11.14
CA GLU A 138 9.94 -4.71 12.60
C GLU A 138 10.29 -6.11 13.12
N GLU A 139 9.87 -7.16 12.43
CA GLU A 139 10.23 -8.55 12.75
C GLU A 139 11.75 -8.77 12.69
N ALA A 140 12.43 -8.23 11.66
CA ALA A 140 13.88 -8.30 11.55
C ALA A 140 14.59 -7.56 12.70
N GLU A 141 14.09 -6.39 13.10
CA GLU A 141 14.61 -5.64 14.25
C GLU A 141 14.42 -6.42 15.56
N TYR A 142 13.26 -7.04 15.77
CA TYR A 142 12.98 -7.88 16.93
C TYR A 142 13.90 -9.11 16.99
N ASN A 143 14.08 -9.82 15.88
CA ASN A 143 14.97 -10.98 15.81
C ASN A 143 16.43 -10.61 16.12
N ASN A 144 16.88 -9.44 15.65
CA ASN A 144 18.20 -8.92 16.01
C ASN A 144 18.31 -8.60 17.52
N ALA A 145 17.27 -8.01 18.11
CA ALA A 145 17.24 -7.73 19.54
C ALA A 145 17.30 -9.00 20.39
N VAL A 146 16.57 -10.05 20.00
CA VAL A 146 16.60 -11.37 20.66
C VAL A 146 18.01 -11.96 20.61
N LYS A 147 18.65 -11.95 19.42
CA LYS A 147 20.02 -12.45 19.25
C LYS A 147 21.02 -11.69 20.13
N ASN A 148 20.91 -10.36 20.21
CA ASN A 148 21.76 -9.54 21.07
C ASN A 148 21.52 -9.83 22.55
N SER A 149 20.28 -10.04 22.97
CA SER A 149 19.92 -10.41 24.34
C SER A 149 20.55 -11.76 24.74
N GLU A 150 20.53 -12.74 23.84
CA GLU A 150 21.11 -14.05 24.08
C GLU A 150 22.66 -14.00 24.19
N GLN A 151 23.30 -13.16 23.37
CA GLN A 151 24.73 -12.89 23.49
C GLN A 151 25.08 -12.24 24.83
N LEU A 152 24.30 -11.26 25.28
CA LEU A 152 24.49 -10.62 26.59
C LEU A 152 24.33 -11.62 27.73
N LYS A 153 23.32 -12.49 27.67
CA LYS A 153 23.11 -13.56 28.65
C LYS A 153 24.33 -14.47 28.76
N ASN A 154 24.88 -14.91 27.62
CA ASN A 154 26.10 -15.73 27.58
C ASN A 154 27.30 -14.98 28.18
N ARG A 155 27.45 -13.68 27.90
CA ARG A 155 28.53 -12.87 28.47
C ARG A 155 28.40 -12.71 29.99
N VAL A 156 27.19 -12.51 30.49
CA VAL A 156 26.92 -12.45 31.94
C VAL A 156 27.32 -13.76 32.61
N GLN A 157 26.97 -14.91 32.02
CA GLN A 157 27.35 -16.22 32.56
C GLN A 157 28.88 -16.39 32.61
N GLN A 158 29.60 -16.02 31.54
CA GLN A 158 31.07 -16.06 31.53
C GLN A 158 31.68 -15.19 32.62
N LEU A 159 31.15 -13.98 32.82
CA LEU A 159 31.62 -13.08 33.88
C LEU A 159 31.35 -13.65 35.27
N GLN A 160 30.23 -14.32 35.49
CA GLN A 160 29.94 -15.01 36.75
C GLN A 160 30.97 -16.13 37.03
N GLU A 161 31.29 -16.94 36.03
CA GLU A 161 32.33 -17.98 36.15
C GLU A 161 33.72 -17.40 36.42
N GLU A 162 34.07 -16.25 35.81
CA GLU A 162 35.32 -15.53 36.08
C GLU A 162 35.37 -14.99 37.51
N ILE A 163 34.27 -14.42 38.01
CA ILE A 163 34.16 -13.94 39.40
C ILE A 163 34.34 -15.11 40.39
N GLU A 164 33.71 -16.26 40.14
CA GLU A 164 33.88 -17.44 40.98
C GLU A 164 35.35 -17.92 41.04
N LYS A 165 36.05 -17.91 39.90
CA LYS A 165 37.49 -18.23 39.85
C LYS A 165 38.31 -17.23 40.66
N GLN A 166 38.04 -15.93 40.51
CA GLN A 166 38.73 -14.89 41.28
C GLN A 166 38.47 -15.03 42.78
N ASN A 167 37.24 -15.33 43.20
CA ASN A 167 36.92 -15.55 44.61
C ASN A 167 37.70 -16.73 45.22
N LYS A 168 37.87 -17.83 44.47
CA LYS A 168 38.73 -18.95 44.91
C LYS A 168 40.19 -18.54 45.08
N ILE A 169 40.73 -17.74 44.16
CA ILE A 169 42.10 -17.22 44.27
C ILE A 169 42.24 -16.31 45.51
N ILE A 170 41.26 -15.44 45.76
CA ILE A 170 41.25 -14.56 46.94
C ILE A 170 41.24 -15.40 48.22
N GLN A 171 40.42 -16.45 48.30
CA GLN A 171 40.40 -17.35 49.46
C GLN A 171 41.77 -18.01 49.70
N GLN A 172 42.41 -18.53 48.66
CA GLN A 172 43.76 -19.13 48.76
C GLN A 172 44.82 -18.11 49.23
N LEU A 173 44.74 -16.87 48.75
CA LEU A 173 45.62 -15.79 49.20
C LEU A 173 45.36 -15.42 50.66
N GLN A 174 44.10 -15.35 51.10
CA GLN A 174 43.74 -15.11 52.50
C GLN A 174 44.27 -16.20 53.43
N GLU A 175 44.15 -17.48 53.03
CA GLU A 175 44.73 -18.61 53.76
C GLU A 175 46.26 -18.51 53.85
N THR A 176 46.92 -18.16 52.73
CA THR A 176 48.38 -17.98 52.68
C THR A 176 48.83 -16.84 53.60
N VAL A 177 48.14 -15.71 53.58
CA VAL A 177 48.43 -14.57 54.47
C VAL A 177 48.24 -14.95 55.94
N SER A 178 47.17 -15.67 56.27
CA SER A 178 46.90 -16.18 57.63
C SER A 178 48.03 -17.11 58.11
N ASN A 179 48.43 -18.07 57.27
CA ASN A 179 49.54 -18.98 57.56
C ASN A 179 50.86 -18.23 57.78
N ASN A 180 51.18 -17.28 56.90
CA ASN A 180 52.38 -16.45 57.04
C ASN A 180 52.35 -15.62 58.33
N SER A 181 51.19 -15.07 58.70
CA SER A 181 51.02 -14.34 59.97
C SER A 181 51.31 -15.23 61.18
N ASN A 182 50.83 -16.48 61.17
CA ASN A 182 51.10 -17.46 62.22
C ASN A 182 52.59 -17.82 62.32
N VAL A 183 53.26 -17.99 61.17
CA VAL A 183 54.71 -18.22 61.10
C VAL A 183 55.48 -17.03 61.68
N ILE A 184 55.16 -15.81 61.26
CA ILE A 184 55.78 -14.58 61.77
C ILE A 184 55.61 -14.47 63.29
N ASN A 185 54.40 -14.72 63.81
CA ASN A 185 54.14 -14.66 65.25
C ASN A 185 54.91 -15.73 66.02
N SER A 186 55.06 -16.94 65.46
CA SER A 186 55.85 -18.01 66.05
C SER A 186 57.34 -17.67 66.09
N LEU A 187 57.87 -17.10 65.00
CA LEU A 187 59.24 -16.62 64.92
C LEU A 187 59.50 -15.49 65.93
N LYS A 188 58.59 -14.50 66.02
CA LYS A 188 58.68 -13.42 67.02
C LYS A 188 58.75 -13.94 68.45
N LYS A 189 57.91 -14.92 68.80
CA LYS A 189 57.96 -15.57 70.13
C LYS A 189 59.32 -16.23 70.36
N LYS A 190 59.82 -16.98 69.39
CA LYS A 190 61.12 -17.67 69.48
C LYS A 190 62.29 -16.69 69.63
N THR A 191 62.29 -15.59 68.89
CA THR A 191 63.34 -14.55 68.99
C THR A 191 63.26 -13.79 70.31
N ASN A 192 62.07 -13.49 70.83
CA ASN A 192 61.94 -12.85 72.15
C ASN A 192 62.43 -13.78 73.28
N PHE A 193 62.10 -15.07 73.20
CA PHE A 193 62.61 -16.08 74.13
C PHE A 193 64.15 -16.17 74.07
N SER A 194 64.72 -16.12 72.86
CA SER A 194 66.18 -16.14 72.67
C SER A 194 66.89 -14.89 73.21
N ILE A 195 66.26 -13.70 73.18
CA ILE A 195 66.87 -12.48 73.73
C ILE A 195 66.78 -12.49 75.26
N GLU A 196 65.65 -12.89 75.85
CA GLU A 196 65.51 -13.00 77.30
C GLU A 196 66.44 -14.06 77.91
N ASP A 197 66.59 -15.22 77.26
CA ASP A 197 67.52 -16.26 77.70
C ASP A 197 68.98 -15.81 77.57
N LEU A 198 69.33 -15.07 76.51
CA LEU A 198 70.66 -14.47 76.36
C LEU A 198 70.91 -13.39 77.40
N TYR A 199 69.92 -12.55 77.71
CA TYR A 199 70.02 -11.56 78.79
C TYR A 199 70.20 -12.23 80.15
N LYS A 200 69.40 -13.26 80.48
CA LYS A 200 69.52 -14.02 81.73
C LYS A 200 70.86 -14.72 81.86
N ASN A 201 71.33 -15.38 80.81
CA ASN A 201 72.64 -16.04 80.83
C ASN A 201 73.80 -15.03 80.91
N ALA A 202 73.69 -13.88 80.25
CA ALA A 202 74.69 -12.82 80.37
C ALA A 202 74.73 -12.26 81.80
N THR A 203 73.57 -11.95 82.41
CA THR A 203 73.51 -11.48 83.80
C THR A 203 74.02 -12.53 84.79
N HIS A 204 73.66 -13.80 84.61
CA HIS A 204 74.12 -14.89 85.48
C HIS A 204 75.62 -15.14 85.32
N SER A 205 76.15 -15.08 84.10
CA SER A 205 77.59 -15.20 83.85
C SER A 205 78.38 -14.02 84.43
N THR A 206 77.83 -12.80 84.42
CA THR A 206 78.46 -11.65 85.07
C THR A 206 78.38 -11.73 86.59
N GLU A 207 77.28 -12.21 87.16
CA GLU A 207 77.16 -12.45 88.61
C GLU A 207 78.16 -13.51 89.08
N VAL A 208 78.28 -14.63 88.37
CA VAL A 208 79.27 -15.68 88.68
C VAL A 208 80.71 -15.17 88.52
N LEU A 209 81.00 -14.35 87.52
CA LEU A 209 82.32 -13.73 87.38
C LEU A 209 82.61 -12.73 88.49
N VAL A 210 81.63 -11.91 88.88
CA VAL A 210 81.76 -10.95 89.98
C VAL A 210 81.95 -11.68 91.31
N ASP A 211 81.19 -12.75 91.58
CA ASP A 211 81.34 -13.56 92.80
C ASP A 211 82.68 -14.30 92.84
N ASN A 212 83.14 -14.87 91.72
CA ASN A 212 84.45 -15.51 91.63
C ASN A 212 85.61 -14.50 91.79
N VAL A 213 85.47 -13.29 91.27
CA VAL A 213 86.45 -12.21 91.47
C VAL A 213 86.42 -11.73 92.93
N LEU A 214 85.24 -11.55 93.52
CA LEU A 214 85.09 -11.13 94.92
C LEU A 214 85.60 -12.18 95.91
N ASP A 215 85.41 -13.47 95.63
CA ASP A 215 85.95 -14.55 96.47
C ASP A 215 87.45 -14.74 96.25
N GLY A 216 87.95 -14.58 95.02
CA GLY A 216 89.40 -14.50 94.76
C GLY A 216 90.09 -13.34 95.50
N ILE A 217 89.42 -12.19 95.61
CA ILE A 217 89.91 -11.02 96.37
C ILE A 217 89.84 -11.26 97.89
N LYS A 218 88.94 -12.12 98.39
CA LYS A 218 88.88 -12.45 99.83
C LYS A 218 89.98 -13.44 100.23
N ASP A 219 90.35 -14.36 99.35
CA ASP A 219 91.37 -15.38 99.62
C ASP A 219 92.79 -14.87 99.40
N GLU A 220 92.98 -13.91 98.49
CA GLU A 220 94.22 -13.14 98.45
C GLU A 220 94.17 -12.03 99.52
N LYS A 221 94.89 -12.24 100.63
CA LYS A 221 95.45 -11.11 101.38
C LYS A 221 96.38 -10.34 100.44
N ILE A 222 95.81 -9.47 99.60
CA ILE A 222 96.56 -8.46 98.86
C ILE A 222 97.17 -7.56 99.94
N LYS A 223 98.44 -7.83 100.25
CA LYS A 223 99.29 -6.89 100.94
C LYS A 223 99.43 -5.72 99.98
N PHE A 224 98.73 -4.62 100.24
CA PHE A 224 99.12 -3.34 99.68
C PHE A 224 100.56 -3.09 100.13
N ASP A 225 101.49 -3.23 99.20
CA ASP A 225 102.88 -2.85 99.40
C ASP A 225 102.92 -1.33 99.55
N SER A 226 103.35 -0.87 100.73
CA SER A 226 103.47 0.55 101.06
C SER A 226 104.58 1.28 100.26
N ASN A 227 105.27 0.58 99.35
CA ASN A 227 106.26 1.16 98.43
C ASN A 227 105.72 1.41 97.01
N TRP A 228 104.40 1.48 96.83
CA TRP A 228 103.84 1.86 95.53
C TRP A 228 104.03 3.37 95.29
N ASP A 229 105.09 3.71 94.56
CA ASP A 229 105.33 5.02 93.95
C ASP A 229 104.67 5.04 92.56
N PRO A 230 103.52 5.71 92.38
CA PRO A 230 102.97 5.92 91.06
C PRO A 230 103.79 7.03 90.39
N GLN A 231 104.87 6.63 89.69
CA GLN A 231 105.32 7.39 88.54
C GLN A 231 104.18 7.41 87.53
N PHE A 232 103.39 8.48 87.57
CA PHE A 232 102.54 8.85 86.46
C PHE A 232 103.47 9.24 85.30
N PRO A 233 103.44 8.52 84.16
CA PRO A 233 104.08 9.01 82.96
C PRO A 233 103.30 10.25 82.52
N ASP A 234 103.95 11.40 82.48
CA ASP A 234 103.49 12.54 81.70
C ASP A 234 103.46 12.12 80.23
N CYS A 235 102.26 11.88 79.69
CA CYS A 235 101.95 11.71 78.27
C CYS A 235 100.54 12.31 78.07
N ILE A 236 100.44 13.57 77.63
CA ILE A 236 100.18 14.02 76.23
C ILE A 236 98.79 13.61 75.73
#